data_AF-A0A8C1YWZ1-F1
#
_entry.id   AF-A0A8C1YWZ1-F1
#
_cell.length_a   1.000
_cell.length_b   1.000
_cell.length_c   1.000
_cell.angle_alpha   90.00
_cell.angle_beta   90.00
_cell.angle_gamma   90.00
#
_symmetry.space_group_name_H-M   'P 1'
#
loop_
_entity.id
_entity.type
_entity.pdbx_description
1 polymer ?
#
loop_
_entity_poly.entity_id
_entity_poly.type
_entity_poly.pdbx_seq_one_letter_code
_entity_poly.pdbx_strand_id
1 'polypeptide(L)'
;TTSPTRDIADRFSDEQLVSMTVRELNRQLRGFSKEEVIRLKQKRRTLKNRGYAQSCRYKRVQQRHILESEKCTLQSQVEQLKQDVARLIKERDLYKEKYEKLASRTFNEPITSSTSFPKNYPLLPPQLLLTSKSSPLLNLKC
;
A
#
# COMPACT_ATOMS: atom_id res chain seq x y z
N THR A 1 -54.13 18.29 -38.56
CA THR A 1 -54.17 18.07 -37.10
C THR A 1 -53.06 17.09 -36.74
N THR A 2 -51.83 17.58 -36.56
CA THR A 2 -50.67 16.73 -36.27
C THR A 2 -50.28 16.95 -34.81
N SER A 3 -50.78 16.09 -33.94
CA SER A 3 -50.44 16.07 -32.51
C SER A 3 -48.92 15.87 -32.34
N PRO A 4 -48.26 16.56 -31.39
CA PRO A 4 -46.85 16.32 -31.14
C PRO A 4 -46.71 14.91 -30.57
N THR A 5 -46.12 14.00 -31.32
CA THR A 5 -45.71 12.69 -30.82
C THR A 5 -44.81 12.92 -29.62
N ARG A 6 -45.32 12.64 -28.42
CA ARG A 6 -44.56 12.69 -27.17
C ARG A 6 -43.22 12.00 -27.39
N ASP A 7 -42.15 12.75 -27.17
CA ASP A 7 -40.81 12.29 -27.44
C ASP A 7 -40.52 11.00 -26.63
N ILE A 8 -40.00 9.95 -27.27
CA ILE A 8 -39.75 8.66 -26.59
C ILE A 8 -38.82 8.79 -25.37
N ALA A 9 -38.06 9.88 -25.28
CA ALA A 9 -37.18 10.18 -24.15
C ALA A 9 -37.93 10.62 -22.89
N ASP A 10 -39.18 11.07 -23.04
CA ASP A 10 -40.07 11.46 -21.94
C ASP A 10 -40.91 10.28 -21.44
N ARG A 11 -40.87 9.13 -22.13
CA ARG A 11 -41.56 7.91 -21.69
C ARG A 11 -40.87 7.17 -20.56
N PHE A 12 -39.58 7.41 -20.34
CA PHE A 12 -38.78 6.75 -19.31
C PHE A 12 -38.10 7.81 -18.45
N SER A 13 -38.17 7.65 -17.13
CA SER A 13 -37.32 8.46 -16.26
C SER A 13 -35.85 8.12 -16.51
N ASP A 14 -34.97 9.06 -16.19
CA ASP A 14 -33.53 8.84 -16.33
C ASP A 14 -33.06 7.64 -15.49
N GLU A 15 -33.61 7.43 -14.28
CA GLU A 15 -33.29 6.26 -13.44
C GLU A 15 -33.77 4.94 -14.06
N GLN A 16 -34.99 4.92 -14.60
CA GLN A 16 -35.53 3.73 -15.27
C GLN A 16 -34.67 3.38 -16.49
N LEU A 17 -34.28 4.38 -17.27
CA LEU A 17 -33.52 4.18 -18.50
C LEU A 17 -32.12 3.62 -18.24
N VAL A 18 -31.44 4.04 -17.17
CA VAL A 18 -30.13 3.48 -16.82
C VAL A 18 -30.22 2.09 -16.20
N SER A 19 -31.25 1.85 -15.38
CA SER A 19 -31.44 0.61 -14.60
C SER A 19 -31.90 -0.58 -15.44
N MET A 20 -32.78 -0.38 -16.43
CA MET A 20 -33.23 -1.45 -17.33
C MET A 20 -32.06 -2.20 -17.96
N THR A 21 -32.15 -3.51 -18.11
CA THR A 21 -31.14 -4.27 -18.86
C THR A 21 -31.17 -3.93 -20.36
N VAL A 22 -30.17 -4.41 -21.12
CA VAL A 22 -30.18 -4.25 -22.59
C VAL A 22 -31.38 -4.98 -23.20
N ARG A 23 -31.72 -6.17 -22.69
CA ARG A 23 -32.82 -6.99 -23.20
C ARG A 23 -34.18 -6.35 -22.94
N GLU A 24 -34.40 -5.80 -21.74
CA GLU A 24 -35.65 -5.10 -21.40
C GLU A 24 -35.82 -3.82 -22.22
N LEU A 25 -34.76 -3.04 -22.38
CA LEU A 25 -34.79 -1.86 -23.24
C LEU A 25 -35.14 -2.22 -24.68
N ASN A 26 -34.47 -3.21 -25.26
CA ASN A 26 -34.76 -3.63 -26.63
C ASN A 26 -36.19 -4.18 -26.80
N ARG A 27 -36.77 -4.80 -25.75
CA ARG A 27 -38.17 -5.25 -25.78
C ARG A 27 -39.14 -4.06 -25.83
N GLN A 28 -38.91 -3.04 -25.00
CA GLN A 28 -39.76 -1.85 -24.97
C GLN A 28 -39.59 -0.95 -26.20
N LEU A 29 -38.46 -1.05 -26.91
CA LEU A 29 -38.19 -0.31 -28.14
C LEU A 29 -38.77 -0.97 -29.41
N ARG A 30 -39.48 -2.11 -29.31
CA ARG A 30 -40.12 -2.73 -30.46
C ARG A 30 -41.25 -1.83 -30.99
N GLY A 31 -41.29 -1.63 -32.31
CA GLY A 31 -42.32 -0.82 -32.98
C GLY A 31 -42.03 0.68 -33.05
N PHE A 32 -40.89 1.15 -32.52
CA PHE A 32 -40.44 2.53 -32.68
C PHE A 32 -39.57 2.72 -33.93
N SER A 33 -39.49 3.96 -34.42
CA SER A 33 -38.64 4.32 -35.54
C SER A 33 -37.15 4.18 -35.19
N LYS A 34 -36.30 4.02 -36.21
CA LYS A 34 -34.86 3.86 -36.04
C LYS A 34 -34.24 5.07 -35.34
N GLU A 35 -34.71 6.26 -35.70
CA GLU A 35 -34.25 7.55 -35.18
C GLU A 35 -34.54 7.67 -33.68
N GLU A 36 -35.75 7.30 -33.25
CA GLU A 36 -36.15 7.25 -31.85
C GLU A 36 -35.30 6.27 -31.04
N VAL A 37 -35.05 5.07 -31.58
CA VAL A 37 -34.20 4.05 -30.94
C VAL A 37 -32.77 4.57 -30.74
N ILE A 38 -32.18 5.20 -31.76
CA ILE A 38 -30.83 5.77 -31.69
C ILE A 38 -30.77 6.84 -30.60
N ARG A 39 -31.74 7.78 -30.62
CA ARG A 39 -31.79 8.90 -29.67
C ARG A 39 -31.91 8.42 -28.22
N LEU A 40 -32.78 7.43 -27.95
CA LEU A 40 -32.94 6.88 -26.60
C LEU A 40 -31.70 6.10 -26.14
N LYS A 41 -31.05 5.34 -27.03
CA LYS A 41 -29.79 4.65 -26.72
C LYS A 41 -28.66 5.64 -26.44
N GLN A 42 -28.60 6.75 -27.17
CA GLN A 42 -27.63 7.81 -26.93
C GLN A 42 -27.89 8.51 -25.59
N LYS A 43 -29.15 8.86 -25.27
CA LYS A 43 -29.53 9.39 -23.95
C LYS A 43 -29.06 8.44 -22.84
N ARG A 44 -29.35 7.14 -22.97
CA ARG A 44 -28.91 6.12 -22.02
C ARG A 44 -27.39 6.07 -21.86
N ARG A 45 -26.63 6.14 -22.96
CA ARG A 45 -25.15 6.14 -22.94
C ARG A 45 -24.62 7.35 -22.17
N THR A 46 -25.15 8.53 -22.44
CA THR A 46 -24.77 9.77 -21.76
C THR A 46 -25.05 9.68 -20.25
N LEU A 47 -26.21 9.17 -19.85
CA LEU A 47 -26.56 8.99 -18.44
C LEU A 47 -25.64 7.98 -17.73
N LYS A 48 -25.35 6.84 -18.37
CA LYS A 48 -24.40 5.86 -17.81
C LYS A 48 -23.00 6.46 -17.67
N ASN A 49 -22.54 7.20 -18.68
CA ASN A 49 -21.24 7.87 -18.62
C ASN A 49 -21.14 8.91 -17.50
N ARG A 50 -22.25 9.61 -17.20
CA ARG A 50 -22.34 10.49 -16.04
C ARG A 50 -22.08 9.72 -14.74
N GLY A 51 -22.73 8.56 -14.57
CA GLY A 51 -22.50 7.68 -13.42
C GLY A 51 -21.06 7.16 -13.36
N TYR A 52 -20.49 6.74 -14.49
CA TYR A 52 -19.09 6.29 -14.54
C TYR A 52 -18.09 7.38 -14.17
N ALA A 53 -18.33 8.63 -14.57
CA ALA A 53 -17.50 9.76 -14.19
C ALA A 53 -17.52 9.99 -12.66
N GLN A 54 -18.71 9.90 -12.04
CA GLN A 54 -18.84 9.99 -10.59
C GLN A 54 -18.12 8.84 -9.88
N SER A 55 -18.33 7.59 -10.31
CA SER A 55 -17.65 6.43 -9.73
C SER A 55 -16.13 6.50 -9.91
N CYS A 56 -15.64 7.02 -11.03
CA CYS A 56 -14.22 7.24 -11.29
C CYS A 56 -13.61 8.23 -10.29
N ARG A 57 -14.27 9.38 -10.09
CA ARG A 57 -13.85 10.39 -9.11
C ARG A 57 -13.84 9.81 -7.70
N TYR A 58 -14.91 9.10 -7.31
CA TYR A 58 -15.01 8.45 -6.01
C TYR A 58 -13.87 7.45 -5.78
N LYS A 59 -13.65 6.51 -6.71
CA LYS A 59 -12.59 5.51 -6.61
C LYS A 59 -11.20 6.14 -6.51
N ARG A 60 -10.93 7.22 -7.27
CA ARG A 60 -9.66 7.94 -7.20
C ARG A 60 -9.43 8.57 -5.83
N VAL A 61 -10.45 9.22 -5.28
CA VAL A 61 -10.37 9.85 -3.96
C VAL A 61 -10.19 8.79 -2.87
N GLN A 62 -10.95 7.69 -2.92
CA GLN A 62 -10.79 6.57 -1.99
C GLN A 62 -9.39 5.94 -2.08
N GLN A 63 -8.87 5.70 -3.29
CA GLN A 63 -7.52 5.17 -3.46
C GLN A 63 -6.45 6.08 -2.85
N ARG A 64 -6.59 7.40 -3.04
CA ARG A 64 -5.70 8.38 -2.42
C ARG A 64 -5.74 8.27 -0.89
N HIS A 65 -6.93 8.20 -0.28
CA HIS A 65 -7.06 8.06 1.17
C HIS A 65 -6.44 6.79 1.70
N ILE A 66 -6.60 5.66 1.00
CA ILE A 66 -5.97 4.38 1.37
C ILE A 66 -4.44 4.55 1.38
N LEU A 67 -3.86 5.10 0.31
CA LEU A 67 -2.42 5.32 0.21
C LEU A 67 -1.89 6.30 1.27
N GLU A 68 -2.65 7.35 1.59
CA GLU A 68 -2.31 8.28 2.65
C GLU A 68 -2.29 7.61 4.03
N SER A 69 -3.28 6.74 4.30
CA SER A 69 -3.34 5.96 5.53
C SER A 69 -2.15 4.99 5.62
N GLU A 70 -1.88 4.24 4.56
CA GLU A 70 -0.75 3.30 4.50
C GLU A 70 0.58 4.02 4.72
N LYS A 71 0.77 5.18 4.08
CA LYS A 71 1.95 6.03 4.29
C LYS A 71 2.11 6.40 5.77
N CYS A 72 1.05 6.88 6.42
CA CYS A 72 1.10 7.25 7.84
C CYS A 72 1.47 6.03 8.72
N THR A 73 0.87 4.88 8.48
CA THR A 73 1.18 3.64 9.21
C THR A 73 2.65 3.24 9.05
N LEU A 74 3.16 3.24 7.81
CA LEU A 74 4.55 2.89 7.54
C LEU A 74 5.53 3.90 8.16
N GLN A 75 5.22 5.19 8.13
CA GLN A 75 6.02 6.22 8.79
C GLN A 75 6.11 6.00 10.29
N SER A 76 4.99 5.65 10.94
CA SER A 76 4.97 5.32 12.36
C SER A 76 5.81 4.07 12.67
N GLN A 77 5.73 3.02 11.84
CA GLN A 77 6.54 1.81 12.02
C GLN A 77 8.04 2.09 11.88
N VAL A 78 8.43 2.91 10.90
CA VAL A 78 9.84 3.32 10.72
C VAL A 78 10.34 4.07 11.95
N GLU A 79 9.54 4.98 12.50
CA GLU A 79 9.94 5.75 13.68
C GLU A 79 10.06 4.86 14.92
N GLN A 80 9.13 3.93 15.12
CA GLN A 80 9.20 2.94 16.19
C GLN A 80 10.48 2.09 16.09
N LEU A 81 10.77 1.57 14.89
CA LEU A 81 11.96 0.75 14.67
C LEU A 81 13.26 1.52 14.92
N LYS A 82 13.32 2.81 14.56
CA LYS A 82 14.49 3.66 14.88
C LYS A 82 14.71 3.77 16.38
N GLN A 83 13.65 3.96 17.15
CA GLN A 83 13.72 4.03 18.61
C GLN A 83 14.20 2.71 19.20
N ASP A 84 13.69 1.58 18.70
CA ASP A 84 14.13 0.24 19.12
C ASP A 84 15.61 -0.02 18.77
N VAL A 85 16.06 0.37 17.58
CA VAL A 85 17.49 0.28 17.21
C VAL A 85 18.35 1.11 18.16
N ALA A 86 17.96 2.35 18.46
CA ALA A 86 18.70 3.21 19.38
C ALA A 86 18.76 2.62 20.80
N ARG A 87 17.68 2.00 21.26
CA ARG A 87 17.63 1.29 22.55
C ARG A 87 18.57 0.09 22.56
N LEU A 88 18.50 -0.76 21.53
CA LEU A 88 19.35 -1.95 21.40
C LEU A 88 20.84 -1.61 21.30
N ILE A 89 21.19 -0.51 20.63
CA ILE A 89 22.58 -0.01 20.59
C ILE A 89 23.08 0.31 22.00
N LYS A 90 22.29 1.02 22.81
CA LYS A 90 22.66 1.35 24.20
C LYS A 90 22.82 0.08 25.05
N GLU A 91 21.89 -0.87 24.91
CA GLU A 91 21.96 -2.17 25.61
C GLU A 91 23.21 -2.95 25.22
N ARG A 92 23.49 -3.06 23.91
CA ARG A 92 24.71 -3.71 23.38
C ARG A 92 25.97 -3.06 23.95
N ASP A 93 26.05 -1.74 23.95
CA ASP A 93 27.24 -1.02 24.41
C ASP A 93 27.47 -1.21 25.93
N LEU A 94 26.39 -1.21 26.72
CA LEU A 94 26.45 -1.50 28.15
C LEU A 94 26.92 -2.94 28.44
N TYR A 95 26.44 -3.92 27.69
CA TYR A 95 26.90 -5.31 27.85
C TYR A 95 28.35 -5.50 27.38
N LYS A 96 28.74 -4.82 26.29
CA LYS A 96 30.13 -4.82 25.82
C LYS A 96 31.08 -4.27 26.88
N GLU A 97 30.75 -3.14 27.50
CA GLU A 97 31.56 -2.54 28.56
C GLU A 97 31.69 -3.49 29.78
N LYS A 98 30.60 -4.13 30.19
CA LYS A 98 30.62 -5.13 31.28
C LYS A 98 31.53 -6.32 30.94
N TYR A 99 31.45 -6.82 29.71
CA TYR A 99 32.28 -7.92 29.24
C TYR A 99 33.77 -7.54 29.23
N GLU A 100 34.12 -6.37 28.68
CA GLU A 100 35.50 -5.88 28.62
C GLU A 100 36.12 -5.71 30.02
N LYS A 101 35.35 -5.23 31.00
CA LYS A 101 35.78 -5.14 32.42
C LYS A 101 36.08 -6.51 33.03
N LEU A 102 35.26 -7.52 32.74
CA LEU A 102 35.48 -8.89 33.23
C LEU A 102 36.67 -9.54 32.54
N ALA A 103 36.75 -9.43 31.21
CA ALA A 103 37.85 -9.95 30.41
C ALA A 103 39.20 -9.36 30.89
N SER A 104 39.26 -8.05 31.12
CA SER A 104 40.47 -7.38 31.61
C SER A 104 40.94 -7.88 32.99
N ARG A 105 40.03 -8.35 33.85
CA ARG A 105 40.40 -8.96 35.15
C ARG A 105 40.97 -10.37 34.99
N THR A 106 40.43 -11.16 34.06
CA THR A 106 40.92 -12.51 33.79
C THR A 106 42.31 -12.57 33.12
N PHE A 107 42.75 -11.49 32.45
CA PHE A 107 44.06 -11.45 31.78
C PHE A 107 45.20 -10.85 32.62
N ASN A 108 44.92 -10.35 33.84
CA ASN A 108 45.92 -9.74 34.73
C ASN A 108 46.36 -10.65 35.90
N GLU A 109 45.93 -11.91 35.95
CA GLU A 109 46.50 -12.88 36.88
C GLU A 109 47.86 -13.37 36.36
N PRO A 110 48.95 -13.27 37.16
CA PRO A 110 50.23 -13.86 36.78
C PRO A 110 50.07 -15.38 36.74
N ILE A 111 50.32 -15.98 35.58
CA ILE A 111 50.42 -17.43 35.44
C ILE A 111 51.65 -17.89 36.22
N THR A 112 51.50 -18.17 37.52
CA THR A 112 52.49 -18.91 38.31
C THR A 112 52.11 -20.38 38.35
N SER A 113 52.99 -21.18 37.73
CA SER A 113 53.24 -22.61 37.96
C SER A 113 52.15 -23.64 37.56
N SER A 114 52.48 -24.33 36.45
CA SER A 114 52.32 -25.78 36.22
C SER A 114 50.98 -26.44 36.54
N THR A 115 50.11 -26.61 35.54
CA THR A 115 49.33 -27.84 35.25
C THR A 115 48.64 -27.71 33.88
N SER A 116 48.68 -28.79 33.11
CA SER A 116 48.07 -29.08 31.80
C SER A 116 47.03 -28.12 31.21
N PHE A 117 47.27 -27.69 29.96
CA PHE A 117 46.35 -26.99 29.07
C PHE A 117 44.93 -27.61 29.04
N PRO A 118 43.87 -26.82 29.28
CA PRO A 118 42.58 -27.04 28.66
C PRO A 118 42.41 -26.04 27.50
N LYS A 119 42.14 -26.58 26.31
CA LYS A 119 41.72 -25.84 25.13
C LYS A 119 40.42 -25.07 25.45
N ASN A 120 40.53 -23.81 25.83
CA ASN A 120 39.39 -22.90 25.89
C ASN A 120 39.82 -21.55 25.33
N TYR A 121 39.98 -21.50 24.01
CA TYR A 121 39.86 -20.25 23.29
C TYR A 121 38.38 -19.85 23.32
N PRO A 122 37.98 -18.70 23.87
CA PRO A 122 36.85 -18.01 23.29
C PRO A 122 37.36 -17.51 21.93
N LEU A 123 36.82 -18.09 20.86
CA LEU A 123 36.90 -17.53 19.51
C LEU A 123 36.81 -16.01 19.58
N LEU A 124 37.75 -15.32 18.93
CA LEU A 124 37.54 -13.94 18.51
C LEU A 124 36.12 -13.82 17.95
N PRO A 125 35.30 -12.82 18.33
CA PRO A 125 34.26 -12.39 17.44
C PRO A 125 34.95 -12.00 16.13
N PRO A 126 34.52 -12.54 14.97
CA PRO A 126 34.93 -11.99 13.69
C PRO A 126 34.65 -10.50 13.77
N GLN A 127 35.63 -9.69 13.38
CA GLN A 127 35.45 -8.28 13.10
C GLN A 127 34.06 -8.10 12.49
N LEU A 128 33.12 -7.51 13.24
CA LEU A 128 31.86 -7.04 12.66
C LEU A 128 32.25 -5.84 11.83
N LEU A 129 32.80 -6.13 10.65
CA LEU A 129 32.83 -5.25 9.51
C LEU A 129 31.37 -5.05 9.11
N LEU A 130 30.60 -4.28 9.89
CA LEU A 130 29.47 -3.57 9.34
C LEU A 130 30.09 -2.52 8.41
N THR A 131 30.39 -2.96 7.20
CA THR A 131 30.53 -2.07 6.07
C THR A 131 29.29 -1.20 6.07
N SER A 132 29.48 0.10 6.24
CA SER A 132 28.57 1.11 5.74
C SER A 132 28.49 0.96 4.22
N LYS A 133 27.79 -0.05 3.73
CA LYS A 133 27.29 -0.04 2.36
C LYS A 133 25.98 0.70 2.42
N SER A 134 26.09 2.01 2.24
CA SER A 134 25.06 2.76 1.53
C SER A 134 24.71 1.96 0.28
N SER A 135 23.57 1.29 0.29
CA SER A 135 22.93 0.81 -0.92
C SER A 135 22.05 1.95 -1.43
N PRO A 136 22.48 2.71 -2.46
CA PRO A 136 21.53 3.32 -3.36
C PRO A 136 20.91 2.19 -4.19
N LEU A 137 19.68 2.41 -4.70
CA LEU A 137 18.87 1.57 -5.60
C LEU A 137 17.53 1.18 -4.92
N LEU A 138 16.35 1.57 -5.39
CA LEU A 138 15.96 1.98 -6.75
C LEU A 138 14.80 2.97 -6.73
N ASN A 139 14.86 3.91 -7.68
CA ASN A 139 13.71 4.52 -8.31
C ASN A 139 12.64 3.46 -8.60
N LEU A 140 11.49 3.55 -7.97
CA LEU A 140 10.25 3.03 -8.53
C LEU A 140 9.57 4.19 -9.27
N LYS A 141 9.90 4.30 -10.56
CA LYS A 141 8.97 4.84 -11.55
C LYS A 141 7.97 3.72 -11.87
N CYS A 142 6.71 3.95 -11.52
CA CYS A 142 5.51 3.55 -12.24
C CYS A 142 4.37 4.46 -11.75
#